data_AF-A0A7J6QZQ4-F1
#
_entry.id   AF-A0A7J6QZQ4-F1
#
_cell.length_a   1.000
_cell.length_b   1.000
_cell.length_c   1.000
_cell.angle_alpha   90.00
_cell.angle_beta   90.00
_cell.angle_gamma   90.00
#
_symmetry.space_group_name_H-M   'P 1'
#
loop_
_entity.id
_entity.type
_entity.pdbx_description
1 polymer ?
#
loop_
_entity_poly.entity_id
_entity_poly.type
_entity_poly.pdbx_seq_one_letter_code
_entity_poly.pdbx_strand_id
1 'polypeptide(L)'
;MIVTWEALEPRRPGQYDREYIDYIVQIVKKCREYGISVVIDPHQDAWCRWTGGDGAPRWTLEKLGLNPDALSEAGVAMLHQANLADDEDEDPKR
;
A
#
# COMPACT_ATOMS: atom_id res chain seq x y z
N MET A 1 -6.40 4.09 -13.35
CA MET A 1 -6.99 3.79 -12.04
C MET A 1 -5.97 2.98 -11.29
N ILE A 2 -5.44 3.54 -10.20
CA ILE A 2 -4.39 2.94 -9.37
C ILE A 2 -4.98 1.74 -8.61
N VAL A 3 -4.32 0.59 -8.73
CA VAL A 3 -4.62 -0.64 -8.01
C VAL A 3 -3.30 -1.27 -7.57
N THR A 4 -3.05 -1.34 -6.28
CA THR A 4 -1.83 -1.98 -5.75
C THR A 4 -2.01 -3.49 -5.65
N TRP A 5 -0.91 -4.24 -5.71
CA TRP A 5 -0.94 -5.68 -5.44
C TRP A 5 -1.38 -5.99 -4.00
N GLU A 6 -0.95 -5.17 -3.04
CA GLU A 6 -1.35 -5.28 -1.64
C GLU A 6 -2.87 -5.26 -1.47
N ALA A 7 -3.58 -4.39 -2.19
CA ALA A 7 -5.05 -4.33 -2.11
C ALA A 7 -5.72 -5.55 -2.74
N LEU A 8 -5.12 -6.15 -3.77
CA LEU A 8 -5.66 -7.36 -4.43
C LEU A 8 -5.39 -8.64 -3.64
N GLU A 9 -4.23 -8.76 -3.00
CA GLU A 9 -3.76 -10.00 -2.36
C GLU A 9 -3.04 -9.71 -1.02
N PRO A 10 -3.77 -9.20 -0.01
CA PRO A 10 -3.15 -8.60 1.17
C PRO A 10 -2.48 -9.60 2.13
N ARG A 11 -2.98 -10.85 2.17
CA ARG A 11 -2.63 -11.80 3.25
C ARG A 11 -1.47 -12.72 2.90
N ARG A 12 -1.53 -13.41 1.76
CA ARG A 12 -0.53 -14.37 1.28
C ARG A 12 -0.79 -14.74 -0.18
N PRO A 13 0.16 -15.40 -0.88
CA PRO A 13 -0.07 -15.89 -2.24
C PRO A 13 -1.34 -16.75 -2.36
N GLY A 14 -2.13 -16.49 -3.38
CA GLY A 14 -3.42 -17.09 -3.68
C GLY A 14 -4.60 -16.57 -2.87
N GLN A 15 -4.42 -15.66 -1.91
CA GLN A 15 -5.51 -15.14 -1.07
C GLN A 15 -5.95 -13.75 -1.49
N TYR A 16 -6.75 -13.71 -2.56
CA TYR A 16 -7.31 -12.48 -3.09
C TYR A 16 -8.42 -11.90 -2.23
N ASP A 17 -8.44 -10.58 -2.13
CA ASP A 17 -9.57 -9.83 -1.58
C ASP A 17 -10.67 -9.70 -2.65
N ARG A 18 -11.67 -10.59 -2.55
CA ARG A 18 -12.79 -10.63 -3.50
C ARG A 18 -13.71 -9.42 -3.35
N GLU A 19 -13.88 -8.89 -2.14
CA GLU A 19 -14.73 -7.73 -1.90
C GLU A 19 -14.13 -6.48 -2.55
N TYR A 20 -12.82 -6.29 -2.41
CA TYR A 20 -12.10 -5.21 -3.09
C TYR A 20 -12.15 -5.34 -4.62
N ILE A 21 -11.94 -6.55 -5.16
CA ILE A 21 -12.04 -6.79 -6.61
C ILE A 21 -13.45 -6.45 -7.12
N ASP A 22 -14.50 -6.90 -6.42
CA ASP A 22 -15.88 -6.60 -6.79
C ASP A 22 -16.17 -5.10 -6.75
N TYR A 23 -15.65 -4.40 -5.74
CA TYR A 23 -15.73 -2.93 -5.67
C TYR A 23 -15.09 -2.25 -6.88
N ILE A 24 -13.88 -2.64 -7.27
CA ILE A 24 -13.20 -2.13 -8.46
C ILE A 24 -14.03 -2.39 -9.73
N VAL A 25 -14.62 -3.58 -9.86
CA VAL A 25 -15.52 -3.90 -10.99
C VAL A 25 -16.74 -2.98 -11.01
N GLN A 26 -17.33 -2.62 -9.86
CA GLN A 26 -18.44 -1.68 -9.82
C GLN A 26 -18.01 -0.28 -10.28
N ILE A 27 -16.82 0.19 -9.91
CA ILE A 27 -16.28 1.46 -10.41
C ILE A 27 -16.13 1.42 -11.94
N VAL A 28 -15.52 0.36 -12.48
CA VAL A 28 -15.34 0.23 -13.94
C VAL A 28 -16.68 0.20 -14.68
N LYS A 29 -17.67 -0.51 -14.15
CA LYS A 29 -19.04 -0.50 -14.69
C LYS A 29 -19.64 0.91 -14.66
N LYS A 30 -19.42 1.66 -13.58
CA LYS A 30 -19.88 3.04 -13.47
C LYS A 30 -19.20 3.95 -14.50
N CYS A 31 -17.88 3.87 -14.66
CA CYS A 31 -17.14 4.61 -15.68
C CYS A 31 -17.70 4.35 -17.09
N ARG A 32 -18.03 3.09 -17.40
CA ARG A 32 -18.64 2.70 -18.68
C ARG A 32 -20.00 3.39 -18.92
N GLU A 33 -20.83 3.56 -17.90
CA GLU A 33 -22.12 4.28 -18.03
C GLU A 33 -21.92 5.74 -18.49
N TYR A 34 -20.77 6.35 -18.19
CA TYR A 34 -20.44 7.73 -18.58
C TYR A 34 -19.48 7.79 -19.79
N GLY A 35 -19.21 6.67 -20.47
CA GLY A 35 -18.29 6.64 -21.60
C GLY A 35 -16.82 6.92 -21.24
N ILE A 36 -16.43 6.72 -19.97
CA ILE A 36 -15.06 6.92 -19.50
C ILE A 36 -14.26 5.62 -19.70
N SER A 37 -13.20 5.69 -20.50
CA SER A 37 -12.23 4.60 -20.66
C SER A 37 -11.34 4.47 -19.41
N VAL A 38 -11.11 3.24 -18.96
CA VAL A 38 -10.31 2.96 -17.76
C VAL A 38 -9.10 2.11 -18.13
N VAL A 39 -7.92 2.54 -17.70
CA VAL A 39 -6.70 1.72 -17.66
C VAL A 39 -6.47 1.31 -16.21
N ILE A 40 -6.29 0.01 -15.96
CA ILE A 40 -5.87 -0.51 -14.66
C ILE A 40 -4.36 -0.31 -14.54
N ASP A 41 -3.94 0.44 -13.54
CA ASP A 41 -2.53 0.72 -13.24
C ASP A 41 -2.11 -0.14 -12.04
N PRO A 42 -1.33 -1.22 -12.25
CA PRO A 42 -0.76 -2.03 -11.17
C PRO A 42 0.36 -1.25 -10.48
N HIS A 43 -0.05 -0.28 -9.66
CA HIS A 43 0.81 0.78 -9.17
C HIS A 43 1.77 0.30 -8.07
N GLN A 44 2.95 0.93 -8.03
CA GLN A 44 3.92 0.79 -6.95
C GLN A 44 4.85 1.99 -6.92
N ASP A 45 5.30 2.32 -5.72
CA ASP A 45 6.44 3.20 -5.45
C ASP A 45 7.27 2.58 -4.33
N ALA A 46 8.60 2.53 -4.50
CA ALA A 46 9.50 1.95 -3.49
C ALA A 46 9.05 0.58 -2.94
N TRP A 47 8.42 -0.26 -3.78
CA TRP A 47 7.95 -1.62 -3.52
C TRP A 47 6.77 -1.77 -2.54
N CYS A 48 6.82 -1.24 -1.32
CA CYS A 48 5.92 -1.62 -0.23
C CYS A 48 5.84 -0.51 0.83
N ARG A 49 4.75 -0.46 1.60
CA ARG A 49 4.63 0.51 2.71
C ARG A 49 5.62 0.34 3.84
N TRP A 50 6.21 -0.85 3.99
CA TRP A 50 7.31 -1.08 4.94
C TRP A 50 8.68 -0.67 4.40
N THR A 51 8.78 -0.40 3.10
CA THR A 51 9.99 0.12 2.44
C THR A 51 9.87 1.60 2.06
N GLY A 52 8.81 2.28 2.52
CA GLY A 52 8.64 3.72 2.35
C GLY A 52 7.76 4.16 1.16
N GLY A 53 7.06 3.24 0.50
CA GLY A 53 6.11 3.59 -0.57
C GLY A 53 4.85 2.72 -0.57
N ASP A 54 4.46 2.18 -1.72
CA ASP A 54 3.27 1.33 -1.88
C ASP A 54 3.45 0.30 -3.01
N GLY A 55 2.51 -0.64 -3.11
CA GLY A 55 2.46 -1.60 -4.22
C GLY A 55 2.32 -3.03 -3.76
N ALA A 56 3.42 -3.66 -3.37
CA ALA A 56 3.50 -5.06 -2.98
C ALA A 56 3.09 -5.29 -1.51
N PRO A 57 2.41 -6.41 -1.20
CA PRO A 57 2.01 -6.74 0.16
C PRO A 57 3.19 -7.15 1.05
N ARG A 58 3.03 -6.94 2.37
CA ARG A 58 4.01 -7.28 3.42
C ARG A 58 4.62 -8.67 3.27
N TRP A 59 3.80 -9.67 2.97
CA TRP A 59 4.22 -11.07 2.90
C TRP A 59 5.31 -11.31 1.84
N THR A 60 5.46 -10.43 0.85
CA THR A 60 6.54 -10.51 -0.16
C THR A 60 7.91 -10.33 0.47
N LEU A 61 8.04 -9.41 1.44
CA LEU A 61 9.27 -9.16 2.19
C LEU A 61 9.58 -10.32 3.13
N GLU A 62 8.57 -10.82 3.83
CA GLU A 62 8.69 -11.97 4.74
C GLU A 62 9.14 -13.23 4.00
N LYS A 63 8.63 -13.43 2.77
CA LYS A 63 9.04 -14.54 1.90
C LYS A 63 10.51 -14.46 1.45
N LEU A 64 11.08 -13.27 1.40
CA LEU A 64 12.51 -13.05 1.16
C LEU A 64 13.36 -13.21 2.43
N GLY A 65 12.73 -13.45 3.59
CA GLY A 65 13.43 -13.55 4.88
C GLY A 65 13.74 -12.20 5.52
N LEU A 66 13.16 -11.12 5.01
CA LEU A 66 13.29 -9.79 5.62
C LEU A 66 12.30 -9.66 6.78
N ASN A 67 12.70 -8.93 7.82
CA ASN A 67 11.80 -8.48 8.88
C ASN A 67 11.31 -7.05 8.55
N PRO A 68 10.06 -6.87 8.08
CA PRO A 68 9.56 -5.55 7.68
C PRO A 68 9.57 -4.53 8.81
N ASP A 69 9.37 -4.98 10.05
CA ASP A 69 9.27 -4.10 11.22
C ASP A 69 10.65 -3.54 11.64
N ALA A 70 11.75 -4.13 11.18
CA ALA A 70 13.12 -3.66 11.45
C ALA A 70 13.67 -2.71 10.37
N LEU A 71 12.97 -2.55 9.24
CA LEU A 71 13.49 -1.79 8.09
C LEU A 71 13.68 -0.30 8.40
N SER A 72 12.78 0.29 9.19
CA SER A 72 12.87 1.71 9.52
C SER A 72 13.99 1.98 10.53
N GLU A 73 14.08 1.18 11.59
CA GLU A 73 15.16 1.26 12.59
C GLU A 73 16.54 1.04 11.96
N ALA A 74 16.65 0.12 10.99
CA ALA A 74 17.88 -0.12 10.24
C ALA A 74 18.25 1.01 9.26
N GLY A 75 17.44 2.08 9.14
CA GLY A 75 17.68 3.20 8.23
C GLY A 75 17.42 2.89 6.75
N VAL A 76 16.76 1.77 6.43
CA VAL A 76 16.46 1.35 5.05
C VAL A 76 15.24 2.09 4.50
N ALA A 77 14.31 2.49 5.37
CA ALA A 77 13.10 3.21 5.00
C ALA A 77 12.73 4.28 6.02
N MET A 78 12.37 5.47 5.56
CA MET A 78 11.77 6.49 6.43
C MET A 78 10.25 6.32 6.42
N LEU A 79 9.70 5.82 7.52
CA LEU A 79 8.27 5.59 7.65
C LEU A 79 7.67 6.66 8.55
N HIS A 80 6.82 7.53 8.02
CA HIS A 80 6.17 8.58 8.81
C HIS A 80 5.49 8.00 10.06
N GLN A 81 4.74 6.92 9.90
CA GLN A 81 4.01 6.26 10.98
C GLN A 81 4.89 5.53 12.01
N ALA A 82 6.16 5.26 11.73
CA ALA A 82 7.13 4.79 12.73
C ALA A 82 7.76 5.95 13.52
N ASN A 83 7.75 7.16 12.96
CA ASN A 83 8.42 8.34 13.51
C ASN A 83 7.44 9.36 14.13
N LEU A 84 6.14 9.05 14.20
CA LEU A 84 5.12 9.91 14.80
C LEU A 84 5.30 10.13 16.32
N ALA A 85 6.01 9.22 17.01
CA ALA A 85 6.22 9.31 18.46
C ALA A 85 7.26 10.40 18.85
N ASP A 86 8.01 10.93 17.88
CA ASP A 86 8.99 11.99 18.12
C ASP A 86 8.38 13.41 18.00
N ASP A 87 7.11 13.52 17.61
CA ASP A 87 6.39 14.80 17.42
C ASP A 87 5.47 15.16 18.62
N GLU A 88 5.73 14.64 19.82
CA GLU A 88 5.10 15.19 21.04
C GLU A 88 5.79 16.51 21.46
N ASP A 89 5.18 17.61 21.02
CA ASP A 89 5.22 18.97 21.61
C ASP A 89 6.55 19.73 21.73
N GLU A 90 6.89 20.51 20.70
CA GLU A 90 7.39 21.88 20.87
C GLU A 90 6.72 22.84 19.87
N ASP A 91 5.44 23.18 20.09
CA ASP A 91 4.90 24.46 19.58
C ASP A 91 4.95 25.50 20.73
N PRO A 92 5.97 26.38 20.77
CA PRO A 92 6.07 27.40 21.80
C PRO A 92 5.07 28.57 21.63
N LYS A 93 4.12 28.53 20.66
CA LYS A 93 3.24 29.68 20.34
C LYS A 93 1.80 29.32 19.94
N ARG A 94 1.05 28.63 20.80
CA ARG A 94 -0.42 28.73 20.81
C ARG A 94 -0.96 29.25 22.14
#